data_AF-A0A495J5S3-F1
#
_entry.id   AF-A0A495J5S3-F1
#
_cell.length_a   1.000
_cell.length_b   1.000
_cell.length_c   1.000
_cell.angle_alpha   90.00
_cell.angle_beta   90.00
_cell.angle_gamma   90.00
#
_symmetry.space_group_name_H-M   'P 1'
#
loop_
_entity.id
_entity.type
_entity.pdbx_description
1 polymer ?
#
loop_
_entity_poly.entity_id
_entity_poly.type
_entity_poly.pdbx_seq_one_letter_code
_entity_poly.pdbx_strand_id
1 'polypeptide(L)'
;MKTYQTKINPNVRGLCVALQQKLPAKFNNKMYGGTNLNIVESGNSIEIWLPLPYEQYLYKIDVDGSDVNISKSEHYTDDANSLAMEDVLTDIVIAFIGKENIENLEPSTGN
;
A
#
# COMPACT_ATOMS: atom_id res chain seq x y z
N MET A 1 -1.42 -11.45 -0.13
CA MET A 1 -1.46 -10.47 -1.24
C MET A 1 -2.91 -10.06 -1.45
N LYS A 2 -3.20 -8.79 -1.78
CA LYS A 2 -4.55 -8.33 -2.13
C LYS A 2 -4.52 -7.75 -3.53
N THR A 3 -5.46 -8.16 -4.38
CA THR A 3 -5.55 -7.66 -5.75
C THR A 3 -6.87 -6.94 -5.95
N TYR A 4 -6.79 -5.73 -6.49
CA TYR A 4 -7.94 -4.92 -6.89
C TYR A 4 -7.96 -4.84 -8.41
N GLN A 5 -8.94 -5.49 -9.03
CA GLN A 5 -9.22 -5.29 -10.44
C GLN A 5 -10.08 -4.04 -10.61
N THR A 6 -9.69 -3.14 -11.50
CA THR A 6 -10.33 -1.83 -11.63
C THR A 6 -10.81 -1.55 -13.06
N LYS A 7 -11.81 -0.68 -13.21
CA LYS A 7 -12.35 -0.23 -14.53
C LYS A 7 -11.46 0.78 -15.24
N ILE A 8 -10.44 1.26 -14.54
CA ILE A 8 -9.55 2.34 -14.97
C ILE A 8 -8.12 1.81 -14.96
N ASN A 9 -7.17 2.60 -15.46
CA ASN A 9 -5.76 2.33 -15.25
C ASN A 9 -5.24 3.33 -14.23
N PRO A 10 -5.09 2.94 -12.94
CA PRO A 10 -4.64 3.85 -11.91
C PRO A 10 -3.25 4.38 -12.25
N ASN A 11 -3.05 5.70 -12.13
CA ASN A 11 -1.74 6.27 -12.40
C ASN A 11 -0.81 6.03 -11.19
N VAL A 12 0.26 5.24 -11.36
CA VAL A 12 1.21 4.89 -10.29
C VAL A 12 1.81 6.12 -9.61
N ARG A 13 2.20 7.14 -10.40
CA ARG A 13 2.73 8.40 -9.88
C ARG A 13 1.72 9.12 -8.98
N GLY A 14 0.48 9.22 -9.44
CA GLY A 14 -0.63 9.82 -8.69
C GLY A 14 -0.94 9.06 -7.40
N LEU A 15 -0.90 7.72 -7.45
CA LEU A 15 -1.07 6.89 -6.26
C LEU A 15 0.08 7.09 -5.28
N CYS A 16 1.31 7.15 -5.75
CA CYS A 16 2.49 7.42 -4.92
C CYS A 16 2.38 8.78 -4.22
N VAL A 17 2.00 9.83 -4.95
CA VAL A 17 1.74 11.16 -4.36
C VAL A 17 0.64 11.10 -3.31
N ALA A 18 -0.46 10.40 -3.57
CA ALA A 18 -1.54 10.24 -2.61
C ALA A 18 -1.10 9.51 -1.32
N LEU A 19 -0.25 8.49 -1.46
CA LEU A 19 0.34 7.76 -0.33
C LEU A 19 1.28 8.66 0.47
N GLN A 20 2.20 9.38 -0.18
CA GLN A 20 3.11 10.32 0.48
C GLN A 20 2.38 11.39 1.29
N GLN A 21 1.24 11.89 0.79
CA GLN A 21 0.46 12.92 1.48
C GLN A 21 -0.39 12.38 2.63
N LYS A 22 -0.98 11.19 2.48
CA LYS A 22 -2.03 10.70 3.40
C LYS A 22 -1.55 9.62 4.36
N LEU A 23 -0.63 8.76 3.93
CA LEU A 23 -0.20 7.59 4.71
C LEU A 23 0.51 7.98 6.00
N PRO A 24 1.47 8.94 6.03
CA PRO A 24 2.14 9.33 7.26
C PRO A 24 1.17 9.85 8.32
N ALA A 25 0.25 10.74 7.94
CA ALA A 25 -0.73 11.31 8.86
C ALA A 25 -1.68 10.23 9.42
N LYS A 26 -2.23 9.37 8.56
CA LYS A 26 -3.15 8.32 9.00
C LYS A 26 -2.47 7.22 9.81
N PHE A 27 -1.23 6.87 9.46
CA PHE A 27 -0.46 5.85 10.16
C PHE A 27 0.02 6.35 11.53
N ASN A 28 0.52 7.59 11.61
CA ASN A 28 0.95 8.19 12.89
C ASN A 28 -0.21 8.43 13.86
N ASN A 29 -1.45 8.57 13.39
CA ASN A 29 -2.61 8.59 14.29
C ASN A 29 -2.88 7.21 14.93
N LYS A 30 -2.43 6.11 14.31
CA LYS A 30 -2.54 4.76 14.88
C LYS A 30 -1.32 4.37 15.73
N MET A 31 -0.19 5.06 15.58
CA MET A 31 1.07 4.75 16.23
C MET A 31 1.51 5.83 17.21
N TYR A 32 1.85 5.44 18.44
CA TYR A 32 2.42 6.35 19.45
C TYR A 32 3.89 6.67 19.11
N GLY A 33 4.10 7.47 18.07
CA GLY A 33 5.42 7.87 17.62
C GLY A 33 5.41 8.27 16.15
N GLY A 34 5.64 9.55 15.86
CA GLY A 34 5.71 10.07 14.50
C GLY A 34 6.76 9.30 13.71
N THR A 35 6.30 8.40 12.85
CA THR A 35 7.16 7.51 12.10
C THR A 35 7.42 8.12 10.73
N ASN A 36 8.71 8.26 10.39
CA ASN A 36 9.11 8.76 9.08
C ASN A 36 9.00 7.63 8.06
N LEU A 37 7.85 7.53 7.40
CA LEU A 37 7.66 6.63 6.28
C LEU A 37 8.48 7.10 5.08
N ASN A 38 9.18 6.17 4.44
CA ASN A 38 9.80 6.41 3.14
C ASN A 38 8.98 5.68 2.07
N ILE A 39 8.39 6.43 1.14
CA ILE A 39 7.49 5.90 0.11
C ILE A 39 8.10 6.24 -1.25
N VAL A 40 8.54 5.22 -1.97
CA VAL A 40 9.37 5.34 -3.18
C VAL A 40 8.64 4.70 -4.35
N GLU A 41 8.61 5.41 -5.47
CA GLU A 41 8.16 4.87 -6.75
C GLU A 41 9.34 4.22 -7.49
N SER A 42 9.12 3.03 -8.03
CA SER A 42 10.08 2.30 -8.85
C SER A 42 9.36 1.68 -10.05
N GLY A 43 9.34 2.43 -11.16
CA GLY A 43 8.60 2.04 -12.36
C GLY A 43 7.10 1.97 -12.11
N ASN A 44 6.50 0.79 -12.29
CA ASN A 44 5.09 0.54 -12.05
C ASN A 44 4.80 0.09 -10.60
N SER A 45 5.80 0.16 -9.73
CA SER A 45 5.70 -0.27 -8.34
C SER A 45 5.89 0.90 -7.38
N ILE A 46 5.30 0.80 -6.20
CA ILE A 46 5.48 1.71 -5.08
C ILE A 46 5.89 0.88 -3.87
N GLU A 47 7.00 1.23 -3.24
CA GLU A 47 7.51 0.56 -2.06
C GLU A 47 7.37 1.48 -0.84
N ILE A 48 6.92 0.90 0.27
CA ILE A 48 6.69 1.60 1.52
C ILE A 48 7.64 1.03 2.56
N TRP A 49 8.48 1.89 3.10
CA TRP A 49 9.56 1.57 3.99
C TRP A 49 9.38 2.26 5.34
N LEU A 50 9.81 1.59 6.39
CA LEU A 50 10.02 2.17 7.72
C LEU A 50 11.51 2.44 7.94
N PRO A 51 11.86 3.38 8.85
CA PRO A 51 13.26 3.60 9.23
C PRO A 51 13.78 2.40 10.03
N LEU A 52 15.06 2.40 10.41
CA LEU A 52 15.65 1.31 11.20
C LEU A 52 14.76 0.92 12.41
N PRO A 53 14.59 -0.38 12.71
CA PRO A 53 15.41 -1.52 12.25
C PRO A 53 14.93 -2.22 10.96
N TYR A 54 14.01 -1.63 10.19
CA TYR A 54 13.51 -2.25 8.97
C TYR A 54 14.55 -2.13 7.84
N GLU A 55 14.95 -3.28 7.28
CA GLU A 55 15.95 -3.40 6.22
C GLU A 55 15.32 -3.67 4.84
N GLN A 56 14.01 -3.94 4.81
CA GLN A 56 13.22 -4.17 3.60
C GLN A 56 11.94 -3.33 3.62
N TYR A 57 11.28 -3.23 2.46
CA TYR A 57 9.94 -2.65 2.39
C TYR A 57 8.99 -3.41 3.32
N LEU A 58 8.00 -2.72 3.89
CA LEU A 58 6.88 -3.36 4.57
C LEU A 58 5.82 -3.78 3.57
N TYR A 59 5.55 -2.89 2.60
CA TYR A 59 4.56 -3.10 1.56
C TYR A 59 5.11 -2.68 0.21
N LYS A 60 4.68 -3.43 -0.80
CA LYS A 60 4.86 -3.11 -2.20
C LYS A 60 3.50 -3.06 -2.87
N ILE A 61 3.28 -2.05 -3.71
CA ILE A 61 2.10 -1.92 -4.55
C ILE A 61 2.55 -1.98 -6.00
N ASP A 62 2.04 -2.93 -6.77
CA ASP A 62 2.30 -3.04 -8.20
C ASP A 62 1.03 -2.65 -8.97
N VAL A 63 1.17 -1.75 -9.95
CA VAL A 63 0.08 -1.34 -10.83
C VAL A 63 0.34 -1.90 -12.23
N ASP A 64 -0.45 -2.87 -12.65
CA ASP A 64 -0.35 -3.49 -13.97
C ASP A 64 -1.65 -3.26 -14.75
N GLY A 65 -1.64 -2.21 -15.58
CA GLY A 65 -2.84 -1.78 -16.29
C GLY A 65 -3.98 -1.46 -15.35
N SER A 66 -4.97 -2.34 -15.33
CA SER A 66 -6.20 -2.22 -14.55
C SER A 66 -6.12 -2.91 -13.18
N ASP A 67 -5.04 -3.65 -12.91
CA ASP A 67 -4.85 -4.40 -11.67
C ASP A 67 -3.92 -3.65 -10.71
N VAL A 68 -4.33 -3.57 -9.45
CA VAL A 68 -3.53 -3.05 -8.35
C VAL A 68 -3.28 -4.15 -7.34
N ASN A 69 -2.03 -4.57 -7.23
CA ASN A 69 -1.60 -5.63 -6.34
C ASN A 69 -0.92 -5.02 -5.11
N ILE A 70 -1.38 -5.36 -3.92
CA ILE A 70 -0.76 -4.97 -2.65
C ILE A 70 -0.15 -6.21 -2.01
N SER A 71 1.17 -6.19 -1.86
CA SER A 71 1.98 -7.26 -1.30
C SER A 71 2.66 -6.79 -0.02
N LYS A 72 2.54 -7.59 1.04
CA LYS A 72 3.26 -7.40 2.29
C LYS A 72 4.61 -8.11 2.19
N SER A 73 5.65 -7.55 2.79
CA SER A 73 6.94 -8.24 2.92
C SER A 73 6.83 -9.44 3.86
N GLU A 74 7.39 -10.57 3.42
CA GLU A 74 7.40 -11.82 4.18
C GLU A 74 8.15 -11.68 5.51
N HIS A 75 9.15 -10.79 5.55
CA HIS A 75 9.99 -10.52 6.72
C HIS A 75 9.26 -9.82 7.87
N TYR A 76 8.11 -9.19 7.59
CA TYR A 76 7.35 -8.39 8.56
C TYR A 76 5.89 -8.81 8.61
N THR A 77 5.60 -10.08 8.37
CA THR A 77 4.23 -10.60 8.30
C THR A 77 3.47 -10.43 9.61
N ASP A 78 4.13 -10.73 10.74
CA ASP A 78 3.57 -10.69 12.09
C ASP A 78 3.91 -9.39 12.86
N ASP A 79 4.56 -8.44 12.20
CA ASP A 79 4.96 -7.18 12.82
C ASP A 79 3.73 -6.27 13.06
N ALA A 80 3.63 -5.71 14.26
CA ALA A 80 2.49 -4.88 14.65
C ALA A 80 2.36 -3.61 13.78
N ASN A 81 3.48 -3.04 13.32
CA ASN A 81 3.48 -1.87 12.45
C ASN A 81 2.99 -2.23 11.05
N SER A 82 3.43 -3.37 10.53
CA SER A 82 2.94 -3.97 9.30
C SER A 82 1.43 -4.21 9.34
N LEU A 83 0.93 -4.89 10.37
CA LEU A 83 -0.51 -5.18 10.52
C LEU A 83 -1.36 -3.90 10.62
N ALA A 84 -0.92 -2.91 11.40
CA ALA A 84 -1.64 -1.65 11.53
C ALA A 84 -1.65 -0.82 10.23
N MET A 85 -0.60 -0.95 9.42
CA MET A 85 -0.47 -0.26 8.13
C MET A 85 -1.43 -0.82 7.09
N GLU A 86 -1.75 -2.12 7.15
CA GLU A 86 -2.57 -2.80 6.15
C GLU A 86 -3.91 -2.10 5.89
N ASP A 87 -4.64 -1.79 6.96
CA ASP A 87 -5.95 -1.14 6.88
C ASP A 87 -5.84 0.27 6.32
N VAL A 88 -4.82 1.02 6.76
CA VAL A 88 -4.62 2.41 6.34
C VAL A 88 -4.26 2.47 4.86
N LEU A 89 -3.36 1.58 4.44
CA LEU A 89 -2.91 1.45 3.07
C LEU A 89 -4.09 1.09 2.16
N THR A 90 -4.84 0.07 2.55
CA THR A 90 -6.03 -0.41 1.83
C THR A 90 -7.04 0.72 1.64
N ASP A 91 -7.35 1.47 2.70
CA ASP A 91 -8.28 2.60 2.64
C ASP A 91 -7.82 3.71 1.68
N ILE A 92 -6.52 4.05 1.69
CA ILE A 92 -5.98 5.07 0.78
C ILE A 92 -6.03 4.61 -0.68
N VAL A 93 -5.68 3.35 -0.95
CA VAL A 93 -5.71 2.79 -2.32
C VAL A 93 -7.15 2.76 -2.84
N ILE A 94 -8.10 2.24 -2.06
CA ILE A 94 -9.52 2.22 -2.43
C ILE A 94 -10.05 3.64 -2.68
N ALA A 95 -9.70 4.59 -1.81
CA ALA A 95 -10.13 5.98 -1.97
C ALA A 95 -9.50 6.67 -3.18
N PHE A 96 -8.28 6.27 -3.58
CA PHE A 96 -7.61 6.79 -4.78
C PHE A 96 -8.25 6.24 -6.06
N ILE A 97 -8.52 4.93 -6.10
CA ILE A 97 -9.16 4.27 -7.24
C ILE A 97 -10.62 4.74 -7.40
N GLY A 98 -11.32 4.94 -6.29
CA GLY A 98 -12.77 5.12 -6.24
C GLY A 98 -13.48 3.77 -6.16
N LYS A 99 -14.32 3.58 -5.14
CA LYS A 99 -15.00 2.29 -4.87
C LYS A 99 -15.83 1.82 -6.05
N GLU A 100 -16.41 2.75 -6.80
CA GLU A 100 -17.21 2.51 -8.01
C GLU A 100 -16.40 1.94 -9.19
N ASN A 101 -15.08 2.13 -9.17
CA ASN A 101 -14.14 1.67 -10.18
C ASN A 101 -13.52 0.32 -9.82
N ILE A 102 -13.80 -0.26 -8.65
CA ILE A 102 -13.30 -1.59 -8.26
C ILE A 102 -14.34 -2.63 -8.72
N GLU A 103 -13.90 -3.57 -9.56
CA GLU A 103 -14.76 -4.64 -10.08
C GLU A 103 -14.69 -5.88 -9.20
N ASN A 104 -13.48 -6.28 -8.81
CA ASN A 104 -13.25 -7.44 -7.96
C ASN A 104 -12.19 -7.11 -6.90
N LEU A 105 -12.43 -7.65 -5.70
CA LEU A 105 -11.44 -7.78 -4.64
C LEU A 105 -11.13 -9.28 -4.54
N GLU A 106 -9.99 -9.70 -5.07
CA GLU A 106 -9.56 -11.08 -4.88
C GLU A 106 -8.71 -11.16 -3.59
N PRO A 107 -9.18 -11.89 -2.55
CA PRO A 107 -8.27 -12.33 -1.50
C PRO A 107 -7.30 -13.33 -2.13
N SER A 108 -6.00 -13.26 -1.80
CA SER A 108 -5.03 -14.21 -2.37
C SER A 108 -5.49 -15.65 -2.14
N THR A 109 -5.89 -16.32 -3.22
CA THR A 109 -5.81 -17.77 -3.31
C THR A 109 -4.34 -18.12 -3.39
N GLY A 110 -3.70 -18.21 -2.23
CA GLY A 110 -2.39 -18.84 -2.13
C GLY A 110 -2.50 -20.25 -2.68
N ASN A 111 -1.72 -20.56 -3.70
CA ASN A 111 -1.37 -21.93 -4.05
C ASN A 111 -0.20 -22.37 -3.17
#